data_AF-A0A2G6HWZ6-F1
#
_entry.id   AF-A0A2G6HWZ6-F1
#
_cell.length_a   1.000
_cell.length_b   1.000
_cell.length_c   1.000
_cell.angle_alpha   90.00
_cell.angle_beta   90.00
_cell.angle_gamma   90.00
#
_symmetry.space_group_name_H-M   'P 1'
#
loop_
_entity.id
_entity.type
_entity.pdbx_description
1 polymer ?
#
loop_
_entity_poly.entity_id
_entity_poly.type
_entity_poly.pdbx_seq_one_letter_code
_entity_poly.pdbx_strand_id
1 'polypeptide(L)'
;MSISGNLSTMNLSEILQWLKLGQKTGTLLIATEEITKEVYFKGGNVCSASSSDPSEFTGQFLLNSNKLSERQLKVALDMQGRDNEMLGSILLKQNILSNDELLKVLRQVSEEIIYDLFLWNEGQFEFKDGSLPARDMIQFDLDITHLILEGVRRSDEWTRIREVFPNEEVVLKLVLHNVIGSLPLSANEAMLLRLVDGKRNMKAIALEVRSNLFNVARAFFDLYQSELVEVGDYSQNYIETSGSEERDPARNQIHKIDKYIETGKLDRARREIERLRITHPNHPRLSSLDENCQEKVLETTAKKMINFAAVPNLNMAIDDITKLPLSPEEGFIISRINGIWDVQSIIKIAPFDETVSLKTFKKFLDDGVIKFK
;
A
#
# COMPACT_ATOMS: atom_id res chain seq x y z
N MET A 1 3.41 14.75 27.65
CA MET A 1 2.10 14.06 27.80
C MET A 1 1.79 13.37 26.49
N SER A 2 1.55 12.06 26.52
CA SER A 2 1.05 11.32 25.37
C SER A 2 -0.45 11.54 25.22
N ILE A 3 -0.93 11.63 23.99
CA ILE A 3 -2.36 11.62 23.65
C ILE A 3 -2.62 10.40 22.77
N SER A 4 -3.76 9.76 22.95
CA SER A 4 -4.20 8.66 22.07
C SER A 4 -5.70 8.76 21.86
N GLY A 5 -6.18 8.22 20.75
CA GLY A 5 -7.58 8.30 20.36
C GLY A 5 -7.82 7.70 18.99
N ASN A 6 -8.97 8.03 18.39
CA ASN A 6 -9.36 7.55 17.07
C ASN A 6 -9.63 8.72 16.12
N LEU A 7 -9.24 8.59 14.85
CA LEU A 7 -9.43 9.62 13.81
C LEU A 7 -10.89 10.03 13.60
N SER A 8 -11.84 9.14 13.87
CA SER A 8 -13.29 9.45 13.83
C SER A 8 -13.74 10.44 14.91
N THR A 9 -13.00 10.53 16.03
CA THR A 9 -13.32 11.43 17.16
C THR A 9 -12.51 12.71 17.15
N MET A 10 -11.28 12.65 16.63
CA MET A 10 -10.38 13.79 16.46
C MET A 10 -9.67 13.61 15.13
N ASN A 11 -10.07 14.39 14.13
CA ASN A 11 -9.54 14.25 12.78
C ASN A 11 -8.06 14.66 12.71
N LEU A 12 -7.38 14.25 11.64
CA LEU A 12 -5.96 14.54 11.45
C LEU A 12 -5.64 16.04 11.47
N SER A 13 -6.50 16.89 10.91
CA SER A 13 -6.32 18.35 10.92
C SER A 13 -6.20 18.89 12.34
N GLU A 14 -7.09 18.47 13.24
CA GLU A 14 -7.09 18.86 14.65
C GLU A 14 -5.83 18.37 15.36
N ILE A 15 -5.40 17.13 15.10
CA ILE A 15 -4.18 16.56 15.68
C ILE A 15 -2.96 17.37 15.26
N LEU A 16 -2.83 17.63 13.95
CA LEU A 16 -1.72 18.40 13.40
C LEU A 16 -1.71 19.84 13.92
N GLN A 17 -2.87 20.50 14.03
CA GLN A 17 -2.97 21.84 14.63
C GLN A 17 -2.54 21.85 16.09
N TRP A 18 -2.99 20.87 16.88
CA TRP A 18 -2.60 20.74 18.28
C TRP A 18 -1.08 20.55 18.43
N LEU A 19 -0.47 19.69 17.61
CA LEU A 19 0.99 19.47 17.59
C LEU A 19 1.75 20.75 17.23
N LYS A 20 1.27 21.50 16.24
CA LYS A 20 1.85 22.78 15.80
C LYS A 20 1.81 23.83 16.92
N LEU A 21 0.61 24.09 17.46
CA LEU A 21 0.39 25.11 18.49
C LEU A 21 1.14 24.79 19.78
N GLY A 22 1.19 23.50 20.14
CA GLY A 22 1.93 23.02 21.30
C GLY A 22 3.44 22.91 21.10
N GLN A 23 3.97 23.26 19.92
CA GLN A 23 5.38 23.10 19.52
C GLN A 23 5.94 21.72 19.87
N LYS A 24 5.13 20.68 19.67
CA LYS A 24 5.44 19.33 20.15
C LYS A 24 6.63 18.73 19.42
N THR A 25 7.42 17.94 20.15
CA THR A 25 8.50 17.12 19.61
C THR A 25 8.22 15.68 20.00
N GLY A 26 8.19 14.77 19.03
CA GLY A 26 7.80 13.39 19.26
C GLY A 26 7.29 12.70 17.99
N THR A 27 6.74 11.50 18.15
CA THR A 27 6.19 10.70 17.05
C THR A 27 4.68 10.59 17.18
N LEU A 28 3.94 10.95 16.14
CA LEU A 28 2.54 10.57 15.97
C LEU A 28 2.49 9.25 15.22
N LEU A 29 2.02 8.20 15.89
CA LEU A 29 1.71 6.91 15.32
C LEU A 29 0.22 6.91 14.93
N ILE A 30 -0.11 6.48 13.71
CA ILE A 30 -1.48 6.22 13.28
C ILE A 30 -1.52 4.83 12.67
N ALA A 31 -2.48 4.00 13.06
CA ALA A 31 -2.60 2.63 12.57
C ALA A 31 -4.06 2.22 12.29
N THR A 32 -4.24 1.50 11.19
CA THR A 32 -5.38 0.61 10.94
C THR A 32 -4.98 -0.84 11.26
N GLU A 33 -5.83 -1.82 10.91
CA GLU A 33 -5.49 -3.23 11.07
C GLU A 33 -4.33 -3.67 10.14
N GLU A 34 -4.16 -3.00 9.00
CA GLU A 34 -3.20 -3.39 7.95
C GLU A 34 -1.99 -2.46 7.87
N ILE A 35 -2.20 -1.15 8.02
CA ILE A 35 -1.19 -0.13 7.74
C ILE A 35 -0.91 0.70 8.98
N THR A 36 0.36 0.97 9.24
CA THR A 36 0.85 1.85 10.28
C THR A 36 1.68 2.96 9.66
N LYS A 37 1.43 4.20 10.06
CA LYS A 37 2.16 5.39 9.64
C LYS A 37 2.71 6.12 10.85
N GLU A 38 3.94 6.60 10.73
CA GLU A 38 4.59 7.41 11.75
C GLU A 38 4.92 8.78 11.16
N VAL A 39 4.53 9.85 11.86
CA VAL A 39 4.88 11.22 11.52
C VAL A 39 5.71 11.80 12.66
N TYR A 40 6.92 12.26 12.34
CA TYR A 40 7.87 12.75 13.31
C TYR A 40 7.83 14.27 13.37
N PHE A 41 7.75 14.81 14.59
CA PHE A 41 7.63 16.23 14.84
C PHE A 41 8.82 16.75 15.63
N LYS A 42 9.26 17.95 15.29
CA LYS A 42 10.28 18.71 16.02
C LYS A 42 9.86 20.17 16.10
N GLY A 43 9.67 20.66 17.33
CA GLY A 43 9.24 22.05 17.57
C GLY A 43 7.92 22.42 16.89
N GLY A 44 6.99 21.46 16.74
CA GLY A 44 5.70 21.68 16.08
C GLY A 44 5.75 21.68 14.55
N ASN A 45 6.86 21.31 13.92
CA ASN A 45 6.94 21.06 12.48
C ASN A 45 7.12 19.57 12.20
N VAL A 46 6.65 19.10 11.05
CA VAL A 46 6.93 17.74 10.60
C VAL A 46 8.36 17.69 10.05
N CYS A 47 9.15 16.74 10.54
CA CYS A 47 10.52 16.54 10.09
C CYS A 47 10.78 15.28 9.27
N SER A 48 9.84 14.33 9.30
CA SER A 48 9.84 13.12 8.46
C SER A 48 8.50 12.39 8.66
N ALA A 49 8.14 11.53 7.72
CA ALA A 49 7.12 10.51 7.90
C ALA A 49 7.57 9.15 7.34
N SER A 50 6.98 8.08 7.86
CA SER A 50 7.17 6.71 7.38
C SER A 50 5.83 5.98 7.33
N SER A 51 5.78 4.93 6.52
CA SER A 51 4.61 4.09 6.32
C SER A 51 5.04 2.63 6.25
N SER A 52 4.18 1.74 6.73
CA SER A 52 4.33 0.30 6.55
C SER A 52 3.79 -0.19 5.21
N ASP A 53 3.05 0.64 4.45
CA ASP A 53 2.56 0.29 3.13
C ASP A 53 3.74 0.23 2.13
N PRO A 54 4.04 -0.94 1.53
CA PRO A 54 5.13 -1.08 0.57
C PRO A 54 4.97 -0.20 -0.67
N SER A 55 3.75 0.20 -1.03
CA SER A 55 3.48 1.10 -2.16
C SER A 55 4.01 2.52 -1.93
N GLU A 56 4.15 2.93 -0.66
CA GLU A 56 4.57 4.27 -0.25
C GLU A 56 6.08 4.38 0.05
N PHE A 57 6.82 3.27 -0.07
CA PHE A 57 8.25 3.28 0.18
C PHE A 57 8.99 4.20 -0.80
N THR A 58 10.03 4.89 -0.30
CA THR A 58 10.85 5.81 -1.11
C THR A 58 11.37 5.18 -2.40
N GLY A 59 11.70 3.88 -2.38
CA GLY A 59 12.09 3.14 -3.58
C GLY A 59 11.01 3.13 -4.66
N GLN A 60 9.74 2.93 -4.29
CA GLN A 60 8.62 2.94 -5.24
C GLN A 60 8.39 4.33 -5.80
N PHE A 61 8.45 5.36 -4.96
CA PHE A 61 8.34 6.76 -5.39
C PHE A 61 9.41 7.11 -6.45
N LEU A 62 10.66 6.68 -6.23
CA LEU A 62 11.76 6.91 -7.18
C LEU A 62 11.61 6.14 -8.50
N LEU A 63 11.01 4.95 -8.47
CA LEU A 63 10.66 4.21 -9.69
C LEU A 63 9.57 4.96 -10.48
N ASN A 64 8.50 5.37 -9.81
CA ASN A 64 7.39 6.11 -10.41
C ASN A 64 7.88 7.44 -11.04
N SER A 65 8.78 8.15 -10.37
CA SER A 65 9.36 9.40 -10.88
C SER A 65 10.48 9.21 -11.90
N ASN A 66 10.72 7.98 -12.40
CA ASN A 66 11.82 7.61 -13.31
C ASN A 66 13.23 8.03 -12.85
N LYS A 67 13.43 8.25 -11.53
CA LYS A 67 14.74 8.58 -10.95
C LYS A 67 15.56 7.33 -10.65
N LEU A 68 14.91 6.17 -10.60
CA LEU A 68 15.51 4.88 -10.32
C LEU A 68 14.91 3.85 -11.28
N SER A 69 15.72 2.91 -11.76
CA SER A 69 15.24 1.72 -12.46
C SER A 69 15.05 0.55 -11.48
N GLU A 70 14.19 -0.42 -11.81
CA GLU A 70 13.98 -1.60 -10.95
C GLU A 70 15.30 -2.36 -10.70
N ARG A 71 16.19 -2.40 -11.69
CA ARG A 71 17.53 -3.00 -11.53
C ARG A 71 18.39 -2.26 -10.51
N GLN A 72 18.41 -0.93 -10.56
CA GLN A 72 19.16 -0.12 -9.59
C GLN A 72 18.56 -0.24 -8.19
N LEU A 73 17.23 -0.22 -8.07
CA LEU A 73 16.56 -0.43 -6.78
C LEU A 73 16.92 -1.79 -6.19
N LYS A 74 16.85 -2.86 -6.99
CA LYS A 74 17.23 -4.21 -6.57
C LYS A 74 18.65 -4.25 -6.00
N VAL A 75 19.63 -3.69 -6.71
CA VAL A 75 21.02 -3.63 -6.25
C VAL A 75 21.14 -2.85 -4.94
N ALA A 76 20.46 -1.70 -4.83
CA ALA A 76 20.49 -0.88 -3.63
C ALA A 76 19.85 -1.58 -2.42
N LEU A 77 18.72 -2.28 -2.61
CA LEU A 77 18.06 -3.06 -1.55
C LEU A 77 18.87 -4.30 -1.12
N ASP A 78 19.69 -4.87 -2.00
CA ASP A 78 20.63 -5.93 -1.63
C ASP A 78 21.79 -5.41 -0.78
N MET A 79 22.32 -4.23 -1.12
CA MET A 79 23.34 -3.56 -0.30
C MET A 79 22.77 -3.13 1.06
N GLN A 80 21.56 -2.59 1.09
CA GLN A 80 20.87 -2.23 2.33
C GLN A 80 20.77 -3.41 3.30
N GLY A 81 20.40 -4.59 2.80
CA GLY A 81 20.30 -5.79 3.63
C GLY A 81 21.66 -6.31 4.13
N ARG A 82 22.74 -6.14 3.36
CA ARG A 82 24.10 -6.59 3.73
C ARG A 82 24.81 -5.63 4.68
N ASP A 83 24.70 -4.34 4.40
CA ASP A 83 25.49 -3.29 5.04
C ASP A 83 24.72 -2.59 6.18
N ASN A 84 23.42 -2.92 6.35
CA ASN A 84 22.50 -2.30 7.32
C ASN A 84 22.40 -0.77 7.18
N GLU A 85 22.65 -0.25 5.97
CA GLU A 85 22.59 1.18 5.65
C GLU A 85 21.18 1.61 5.20
N MET A 86 20.88 2.91 5.30
CA MET A 86 19.63 3.44 4.75
C MET A 86 19.70 3.52 3.22
N LEU A 87 18.58 3.24 2.54
CA LEU A 87 18.49 3.30 1.09
C LEU A 87 18.98 4.63 0.53
N GLY A 88 18.59 5.75 1.15
CA GLY A 88 19.05 7.10 0.75
C GLY A 88 20.58 7.23 0.76
N SER A 89 21.25 6.75 1.79
CA SER A 89 22.73 6.79 1.89
C SER A 89 23.40 5.96 0.79
N ILE A 90 22.83 4.79 0.46
CA ILE A 90 23.32 3.95 -0.63
C ILE A 90 23.16 4.65 -1.98
N LEU A 91 22.01 5.28 -2.23
CA LEU A 91 21.74 6.01 -3.47
C LEU A 91 22.67 7.23 -3.64
N LEU A 92 23.03 7.92 -2.56
CA LEU A 92 24.05 8.98 -2.57
C LEU A 92 25.43 8.42 -2.93
N LYS A 93 25.86 7.33 -2.27
CA LYS A 93 27.17 6.70 -2.52
C LYS A 93 27.32 6.19 -3.96
N GLN A 94 26.22 5.73 -4.57
CA GLN A 94 26.18 5.31 -5.96
C GLN A 94 26.04 6.47 -6.96
N ASN A 95 25.98 7.72 -6.49
CA ASN A 95 25.74 8.92 -7.30
C ASN A 95 24.44 8.83 -8.13
N ILE A 96 23.44 8.10 -7.65
CA ILE A 96 22.11 8.02 -8.28
C ILE A 96 21.31 9.28 -7.94
N LEU A 97 21.47 9.77 -6.71
CA LEU A 97 20.86 11.02 -6.25
C LEU A 97 21.94 11.93 -5.67
N SER A 98 21.76 13.23 -5.83
CA SER A 98 22.45 14.24 -5.01
C SER A 98 21.76 14.43 -3.65
N ASN A 99 22.44 15.09 -2.70
CA ASN A 99 21.84 15.41 -1.39
C ASN A 99 20.56 16.25 -1.53
N ASP A 100 20.57 17.26 -2.41
CA ASP A 100 19.42 18.13 -2.64
C ASP A 100 18.24 17.37 -3.25
N GLU A 101 18.51 16.43 -4.16
CA GLU A 101 17.47 15.57 -4.74
C GLU A 101 16.90 14.59 -3.70
N LEU A 102 17.76 13.97 -2.90
CA LEU A 102 17.31 13.09 -1.82
C LEU A 102 16.42 13.84 -0.83
N LEU A 103 16.83 15.04 -0.40
CA LEU A 103 16.04 15.91 0.46
C LEU A 103 14.67 16.24 -0.14
N LYS A 104 14.62 16.58 -1.43
CA LYS A 104 13.35 16.85 -2.14
C LYS A 104 12.45 15.62 -2.18
N VAL A 105 13.01 14.46 -2.49
CA VAL A 105 12.27 13.20 -2.55
C VAL A 105 11.72 12.83 -1.16
N LEU A 106 12.52 12.93 -0.10
CA LEU A 106 12.06 12.60 1.26
C LEU A 106 10.94 13.53 1.74
N ARG A 107 10.99 14.82 1.38
CA ARG A 107 9.90 15.78 1.61
C ARG A 107 8.63 15.34 0.89
N GLN A 108 8.70 15.06 -0.41
CA GLN A 108 7.56 14.64 -1.22
C GLN A 108 6.94 13.33 -0.73
N VAL A 109 7.77 12.33 -0.40
CA VAL A 109 7.29 11.06 0.16
C VAL A 109 6.59 11.30 1.49
N SER A 110 7.13 12.15 2.37
CA SER A 110 6.49 12.44 3.65
C SER A 110 5.19 13.21 3.50
N GLU A 111 5.13 14.15 2.54
CA GLU A 111 3.90 14.84 2.16
C GLU A 111 2.83 13.85 1.69
N GLU A 112 3.16 12.94 0.75
CA GLU A 112 2.20 11.95 0.24
C GLU A 112 1.71 10.99 1.33
N ILE A 113 2.59 10.51 2.22
CA ILE A 113 2.21 9.68 3.38
C ILE A 113 1.20 10.41 4.26
N ILE A 114 1.42 11.71 4.51
CA ILE A 114 0.54 12.54 5.34
C ILE A 114 -0.77 12.84 4.62
N TYR A 115 -0.74 13.13 3.33
CA TYR A 115 -1.95 13.38 2.53
C TYR A 115 -2.83 12.15 2.46
N ASP A 116 -2.26 10.95 2.35
CA ASP A 116 -3.04 9.72 2.40
C ASP A 116 -3.76 9.53 3.74
N LEU A 117 -3.17 9.96 4.87
CA LEU A 117 -3.85 9.92 6.17
C LEU A 117 -5.12 10.81 6.21
N PHE A 118 -5.25 11.83 5.36
CA PHE A 118 -6.50 12.62 5.24
C PHE A 118 -7.63 11.86 4.54
N LEU A 119 -7.30 10.76 3.85
CA LEU A 119 -8.26 9.90 3.16
C LEU A 119 -8.76 8.76 4.07
N TRP A 120 -8.16 8.60 5.26
CA TRP A 120 -8.54 7.58 6.22
C TRP A 120 -9.78 8.03 7.01
N ASN A 121 -10.86 7.24 6.94
CA ASN A 121 -12.07 7.48 7.71
C ASN A 121 -11.97 6.97 9.16
N GLU A 122 -11.07 6.02 9.41
CA GLU A 122 -10.85 5.37 10.69
C GLU A 122 -9.36 5.11 10.92
N GLY A 123 -8.97 4.99 12.19
CA GLY A 123 -7.59 4.70 12.57
C GLY A 123 -7.35 5.08 14.02
N GLN A 124 -6.55 4.28 14.71
CA GLN A 124 -6.10 4.59 16.07
C GLN A 124 -4.84 5.43 15.99
N PHE A 125 -4.75 6.48 16.81
CA PHE A 125 -3.54 7.29 16.89
C PHE A 125 -2.97 7.33 18.31
N GLU A 126 -1.66 7.49 18.39
CA GLU A 126 -0.92 7.71 19.63
C GLU A 126 0.23 8.69 19.37
N PHE A 127 0.29 9.79 20.13
CA PHE A 127 1.45 10.67 20.13
C PHE A 127 2.39 10.33 21.29
N LYS A 128 3.64 10.00 20.95
CA LYS A 128 4.72 9.67 21.89
C LYS A 128 5.67 10.86 22.03
N ASP A 129 5.50 11.59 23.13
CA ASP A 129 6.28 12.78 23.48
C ASP A 129 7.78 12.47 23.61
N GLY A 130 8.63 13.25 22.96
CA GLY A 130 10.09 13.09 22.96
C GLY A 130 10.63 11.84 22.25
N SER A 131 9.76 10.98 21.71
CA SER A 131 10.17 9.83 20.92
C SER A 131 10.55 10.29 19.52
N LEU A 132 11.80 10.06 19.11
CA LEU A 132 12.29 10.27 17.77
C LEU A 132 12.99 8.96 17.32
N PRO A 133 13.10 8.70 16.02
CA PRO A 133 13.69 7.46 15.54
C PRO A 133 15.16 7.37 15.94
N ALA A 134 15.59 6.15 16.26
CA ALA A 134 16.92 5.89 16.79
C ALA A 134 18.07 6.08 15.76
N ARG A 135 17.73 6.16 14.47
CA ARG A 135 18.69 6.39 13.38
C ARG A 135 18.68 7.87 13.01
N ASP A 136 19.85 8.41 12.67
CA ASP A 136 20.00 9.77 12.14
C ASP A 136 19.30 9.89 10.79
N MET A 137 18.02 10.25 10.82
CA MET A 137 17.26 10.56 9.61
C MET A 137 17.64 11.95 9.11
N ILE A 138 17.65 12.12 7.79
CA ILE A 138 17.79 13.44 7.19
C ILE A 138 16.54 14.25 7.55
N GLN A 139 16.72 15.27 8.38
CA GLN A 139 15.63 16.12 8.85
C GLN A 139 15.37 17.27 7.87
N PHE A 140 14.10 17.60 7.71
CA PHE A 140 13.62 18.79 7.03
C PHE A 140 12.49 19.42 7.83
N ASP A 141 11.93 20.54 7.38
CA ASP A 141 10.73 21.12 7.98
C ASP A 141 9.65 21.22 6.91
N LEU A 142 8.49 20.62 7.17
CA LEU A 142 7.27 20.85 6.42
C LEU A 142 6.32 21.74 7.23
N ASP A 143 5.69 22.69 6.54
CA ASP A 143 4.67 23.54 7.17
C ASP A 143 3.36 22.76 7.30
N ILE A 144 2.98 22.50 8.55
CA ILE A 144 1.72 21.86 8.90
C ILE A 144 0.49 22.61 8.34
N THR A 145 0.53 23.94 8.23
CA THR A 145 -0.63 24.68 7.68
C THR A 145 -0.84 24.34 6.21
N HIS A 146 0.24 24.25 5.43
CA HIS A 146 0.17 23.81 4.04
C HIS A 146 -0.32 22.36 3.95
N LEU A 147 0.22 21.47 4.79
CA LEU A 147 -0.19 20.06 4.84
C LEU A 147 -1.70 19.90 5.10
N ILE A 148 -2.25 20.68 6.04
CA ILE A 148 -3.68 20.65 6.36
C ILE A 148 -4.52 21.14 5.19
N LEU A 149 -4.17 22.28 4.60
CA LEU A 149 -4.97 22.85 3.51
C LEU A 149 -5.01 21.93 2.29
N GLU A 150 -3.87 21.37 1.90
CA GLU A 150 -3.81 20.43 0.78
C GLU A 150 -4.47 19.08 1.13
N GLY A 151 -4.29 18.60 2.37
CA GLY A 151 -4.93 17.37 2.85
C GLY A 151 -6.46 17.44 2.82
N VAL A 152 -7.04 18.53 3.33
CA VAL A 152 -8.49 18.78 3.25
C VAL A 152 -8.96 18.88 1.81
N ARG A 153 -8.25 19.63 0.96
CA ARG A 153 -8.57 19.74 -0.48
C ARG A 153 -8.58 18.37 -1.16
N ARG A 154 -7.63 17.49 -0.83
CA ARG A 154 -7.57 16.12 -1.37
C ARG A 154 -8.71 15.25 -0.84
N SER A 155 -9.10 15.38 0.43
CA SER A 155 -10.23 14.66 1.02
C SER A 155 -11.56 15.03 0.35
N ASP A 156 -11.79 16.32 0.10
CA ASP A 156 -12.95 16.81 -0.64
C ASP A 156 -12.98 16.26 -2.08
N GLU A 157 -11.83 16.31 -2.76
CA GLU A 157 -11.69 15.77 -4.11
C GLU A 157 -11.89 14.25 -4.13
N TRP A 158 -11.39 13.54 -3.12
CA TRP A 158 -11.57 12.10 -2.99
C TRP A 158 -13.03 11.70 -2.87
N THR A 159 -13.80 12.48 -2.11
CA THR A 159 -15.25 12.28 -1.98
C THR A 159 -15.93 12.35 -3.35
N ARG A 160 -15.60 13.37 -4.17
CA ARG A 160 -16.14 13.53 -5.53
C ARG A 160 -15.70 12.41 -6.48
N ILE A 161 -14.43 11.99 -6.39
CA ILE A 161 -13.92 10.87 -7.17
C ILE A 161 -14.69 9.59 -6.84
N ARG A 162 -14.97 9.34 -5.55
CA ARG A 162 -15.69 8.14 -5.08
C ARG A 162 -17.16 8.10 -5.51
N GLU A 163 -17.77 9.23 -5.87
CA GLU A 163 -19.12 9.25 -6.47
C GLU A 163 -19.14 8.60 -7.86
N VAL A 164 -18.05 8.71 -8.62
CA VAL A 164 -17.92 8.14 -9.98
C VAL A 164 -17.17 6.81 -9.97
N PHE A 165 -16.16 6.68 -9.11
CA PHE A 165 -15.35 5.48 -8.93
C PHE A 165 -15.51 4.95 -7.50
N PRO A 166 -16.58 4.18 -7.20
CA PRO A 166 -16.87 3.78 -5.82
C PRO A 166 -15.75 2.96 -5.17
N ASN A 167 -15.07 2.13 -5.96
CA ASN A 167 -13.92 1.34 -5.53
C ASN A 167 -12.79 1.30 -6.56
N GLU A 168 -11.64 0.81 -6.13
CA GLU A 168 -10.46 0.58 -6.97
C GLU A 168 -10.59 -0.60 -7.93
N GLU A 169 -11.68 -1.39 -7.84
CA GLU A 169 -11.99 -2.46 -8.79
C GLU A 169 -12.63 -1.96 -10.09
N VAL A 170 -12.94 -0.66 -10.18
CA VAL A 170 -13.50 -0.06 -11.39
C VAL A 170 -12.59 -0.32 -12.59
N VAL A 171 -13.20 -0.84 -13.65
CA VAL A 171 -12.58 -1.02 -14.97
C VAL A 171 -13.01 0.13 -15.87
N LEU A 172 -12.05 0.79 -16.51
CA LEU A 172 -12.30 1.90 -17.42
C LEU A 172 -12.27 1.44 -18.88
N LYS A 173 -13.04 2.11 -19.75
CA LYS A 173 -13.03 1.91 -21.20
C LYS A 173 -12.64 3.20 -21.90
N LEU A 174 -11.87 3.09 -22.98
CA LEU A 174 -11.44 4.24 -23.78
C LEU A 174 -12.58 4.72 -24.69
N VAL A 175 -12.78 6.03 -24.73
CA VAL A 175 -13.65 6.68 -25.71
C VAL A 175 -12.77 7.12 -26.89
N LEU A 176 -12.46 6.16 -27.78
CA LEU A 176 -11.42 6.33 -28.82
C LEU A 176 -11.60 7.58 -29.70
N HIS A 177 -12.84 7.92 -30.06
CA HIS A 177 -13.10 9.08 -30.91
C HIS A 177 -12.74 10.40 -30.20
N ASN A 178 -13.01 10.51 -28.90
CA ASN A 178 -12.64 11.68 -28.10
C ASN A 178 -11.13 11.76 -27.88
N VAL A 179 -10.47 10.62 -27.63
CA VAL A 179 -9.00 10.56 -27.50
C VAL A 179 -8.29 11.03 -28.76
N ILE A 180 -8.77 10.64 -29.95
CA ILE A 180 -8.21 11.11 -31.22
C ILE A 180 -8.45 12.61 -31.38
N GLY A 181 -9.61 13.12 -30.96
CA GLY A 181 -9.97 14.53 -31.03
C GLY A 181 -9.18 15.43 -30.06
N SER A 182 -8.65 14.88 -28.96
CA SER A 182 -7.96 15.63 -27.91
C SER A 182 -6.43 15.70 -28.06
N LEU A 183 -5.87 15.23 -29.17
CA LEU A 183 -4.42 15.29 -29.41
C LEU A 183 -3.93 16.73 -29.60
N PRO A 184 -2.74 17.10 -29.08
CA PRO A 184 -1.76 16.25 -28.40
C PRO A 184 -2.05 16.03 -26.91
N LEU A 185 -1.80 14.81 -26.43
CA LEU A 185 -1.90 14.45 -25.01
C LEU A 185 -0.61 14.77 -24.26
N SER A 186 -0.72 15.05 -22.97
CA SER A 186 0.43 15.06 -22.05
C SER A 186 1.02 13.65 -21.89
N ALA A 187 2.28 13.58 -21.42
CA ALA A 187 2.95 12.30 -21.18
C ALA A 187 2.20 11.42 -20.18
N ASN A 188 1.60 12.01 -19.14
CA ASN A 188 0.87 11.26 -18.11
C ASN A 188 -0.46 10.71 -18.66
N GLU A 189 -1.22 11.52 -19.41
CA GLU A 189 -2.46 11.07 -20.05
C GLU A 189 -2.20 9.93 -21.04
N ALA A 190 -1.18 10.08 -21.90
CA ALA A 190 -0.82 9.05 -22.87
C ALA A 190 -0.39 7.74 -22.18
N MET A 191 0.32 7.83 -21.06
CA MET A 191 0.73 6.66 -20.27
C MET A 191 -0.48 5.94 -19.66
N LEU A 192 -1.39 6.67 -19.01
CA LEU A 192 -2.58 6.10 -18.38
C LEU A 192 -3.54 5.50 -19.42
N LEU A 193 -3.86 6.25 -20.48
CA LEU A 193 -4.78 5.78 -21.53
C LEU A 193 -4.27 4.51 -22.22
N ARG A 194 -2.95 4.33 -22.36
CA ARG A 194 -2.36 3.10 -22.91
C ARG A 194 -2.62 1.86 -22.03
N LEU A 195 -2.82 2.04 -20.72
CA LEU A 195 -3.08 0.94 -19.79
C LEU A 195 -4.56 0.58 -19.71
N VAL A 196 -5.46 1.45 -20.20
CA VAL A 196 -6.90 1.22 -20.27
C VAL A 196 -7.22 0.29 -21.43
N ASP A 197 -7.34 -1.01 -21.13
CA ASP A 197 -7.66 -2.07 -22.10
C ASP A 197 -9.09 -2.63 -21.96
N GLY A 198 -9.91 -2.01 -21.09
CA GLY A 198 -11.26 -2.48 -20.78
C GLY A 198 -11.31 -3.75 -19.93
N LYS A 199 -10.18 -4.20 -19.37
CA LYS A 199 -10.08 -5.40 -18.51
C LYS A 199 -9.38 -5.11 -17.20
N ARG A 200 -8.29 -4.34 -17.22
CA ARG A 200 -7.56 -3.95 -16.00
C ARG A 200 -8.40 -2.99 -15.17
N ASN A 201 -8.54 -3.31 -13.89
CA ASN A 201 -9.12 -2.40 -12.92
C ASN A 201 -8.12 -1.31 -12.51
N MET A 202 -8.63 -0.26 -11.87
CA MET A 202 -7.84 0.88 -11.42
C MET A 202 -6.71 0.48 -10.48
N LYS A 203 -6.95 -0.50 -9.59
CA LYS A 203 -5.91 -1.08 -8.71
C LYS A 203 -4.74 -1.65 -9.50
N ALA A 204 -5.01 -2.42 -10.56
CA ALA A 204 -3.97 -2.97 -11.43
C ALA A 204 -3.16 -1.89 -12.13
N ILE A 205 -3.84 -0.84 -12.60
CA ILE A 205 -3.16 0.29 -13.23
C ILE A 205 -2.27 1.00 -12.21
N ALA A 206 -2.76 1.25 -10.99
CA ALA A 206 -2.00 1.89 -9.93
C ALA A 206 -0.73 1.10 -9.55
N LEU A 207 -0.84 -0.23 -9.46
CA LEU A 207 0.29 -1.13 -9.22
C LEU A 207 1.31 -1.11 -10.36
N GLU A 208 0.86 -1.13 -11.61
CA GLU A 208 1.75 -1.11 -12.79
C GLU A 208 2.51 0.21 -12.90
N VAL A 209 1.85 1.34 -12.64
CA VAL A 209 2.48 2.67 -12.67
C VAL A 209 3.22 3.00 -11.37
N ARG A 210 3.07 2.19 -10.32
CA ARG A 210 3.67 2.38 -8.99
C ARG A 210 3.31 3.72 -8.35
N SER A 211 2.05 4.14 -8.49
CA SER A 211 1.55 5.38 -7.91
C SER A 211 0.44 5.07 -6.90
N ASN A 212 0.28 5.94 -5.90
CA ASN A 212 -0.81 5.79 -4.94
C ASN A 212 -2.17 5.89 -5.65
N LEU A 213 -3.16 5.23 -5.06
CA LEU A 213 -4.49 5.10 -5.66
C LEU A 213 -5.15 6.46 -5.89
N PHE A 214 -4.98 7.40 -4.95
CA PHE A 214 -5.52 8.75 -5.06
C PHE A 214 -5.05 9.46 -6.34
N ASN A 215 -3.75 9.45 -6.63
CA ASN A 215 -3.18 10.13 -7.80
C ASN A 215 -3.68 9.53 -9.11
N VAL A 216 -3.80 8.20 -9.17
CA VAL A 216 -4.28 7.47 -10.35
C VAL A 216 -5.76 7.73 -10.58
N ALA A 217 -6.56 7.61 -9.52
CA ALA A 217 -8.00 7.84 -9.57
C ALA A 217 -8.33 9.31 -9.92
N ARG A 218 -7.60 10.28 -9.36
CA ARG A 218 -7.72 11.69 -9.73
C ARG A 218 -7.43 11.90 -11.21
N ALA A 219 -6.32 11.35 -11.72
CA ALA A 219 -5.99 11.48 -13.13
C ALA A 219 -7.06 10.84 -14.04
N PHE A 220 -7.62 9.70 -13.64
CA PHE A 220 -8.75 9.10 -14.35
C PHE A 220 -10.03 9.89 -14.24
N PHE A 221 -10.25 10.59 -13.13
CA PHE A 221 -11.41 11.44 -12.95
C PHE A 221 -11.34 12.66 -13.87
N ASP A 222 -10.17 13.26 -14.03
CA ASP A 222 -9.92 14.33 -15.01
C ASP A 222 -10.16 13.84 -16.45
N LEU A 223 -9.67 12.62 -16.78
CA LEU A 223 -9.91 11.98 -18.08
C LEU A 223 -11.41 11.66 -18.31
N TYR A 224 -12.12 11.26 -17.26
CA TYR A 224 -13.56 10.97 -17.31
C TYR A 224 -14.38 12.24 -17.53
N GLN A 225 -14.06 13.33 -16.82
CA GLN A 225 -14.70 14.64 -17.03
C GLN A 225 -14.45 15.20 -18.43
N SER A 226 -13.32 14.85 -19.03
CA SER A 226 -12.96 15.19 -20.42
C SER A 226 -13.54 14.22 -21.45
N GLU A 227 -14.38 13.28 -21.01
CA GLU A 227 -15.02 12.25 -21.84
C GLU A 227 -14.03 11.37 -22.63
N LEU A 228 -12.79 11.24 -22.17
CA LEU A 228 -11.75 10.40 -22.80
C LEU A 228 -11.84 8.94 -22.34
N VAL A 229 -12.39 8.73 -21.15
CA VAL A 229 -12.68 7.41 -20.58
C VAL A 229 -14.10 7.38 -20.04
N GLU A 230 -14.68 6.19 -20.00
CA GLU A 230 -15.97 5.91 -19.37
C GLU A 230 -15.84 4.75 -18.38
N VAL A 231 -16.76 4.69 -17.41
CA VAL A 231 -16.84 3.57 -16.46
C VAL A 231 -17.38 2.34 -17.19
N GLY A 232 -16.60 1.26 -17.15
CA GLY A 232 -16.95 -0.05 -17.70
C GLY A 232 -17.77 -0.91 -16.73
N ASP A 233 -17.75 -2.23 -16.95
CA ASP A 233 -18.52 -3.17 -16.13
C ASP A 233 -17.88 -3.36 -14.75
N TYR A 234 -18.69 -3.26 -13.71
CA TYR A 234 -18.30 -3.49 -12.32
C TYR A 234 -18.28 -5.00 -12.06
N SER A 235 -17.18 -5.55 -11.52
CA SER A 235 -17.23 -6.84 -10.84
C SER A 235 -18.01 -6.66 -9.54
N GLN A 236 -19.32 -6.92 -9.57
CA GLN A 236 -20.14 -6.96 -8.35
C GLN A 236 -19.65 -8.07 -7.43
N ASN A 237 -18.78 -7.75 -6.48
CA ASN A 237 -18.57 -8.52 -5.25
C ASN A 237 -18.01 -7.57 -4.18
N TYR A 238 -18.86 -6.68 -3.67
CA TYR A 238 -18.59 -6.02 -2.40
C TYR A 238 -19.87 -6.01 -1.57
N ILE A 239 -19.79 -6.61 -0.38
CA ILE A 239 -20.83 -6.54 0.65
C ILE A 239 -20.41 -5.40 1.58
N GLU A 240 -21.22 -4.36 1.65
CA GLU A 240 -21.13 -3.33 2.69
C GLU A 240 -21.42 -3.98 4.05
N THR A 241 -20.51 -3.85 5.00
CA THR A 241 -20.84 -4.02 6.42
C THR A 241 -20.63 -2.71 7.16
N SER A 242 -21.71 -1.97 7.30
CA SER A 242 -21.88 -0.88 8.25
C SER A 242 -22.52 -1.38 9.55
N GLY A 243 -21.96 -0.99 10.71
CA GLY A 243 -22.79 -0.61 11.86
C GLY A 243 -22.61 -1.34 13.20
N SER A 244 -22.32 -0.50 14.21
CA SER A 244 -22.65 -0.57 15.66
C SER A 244 -21.77 -1.40 16.61
N GLU A 245 -20.92 -0.68 17.36
CA GLU A 245 -20.35 -1.12 18.63
C GLU A 245 -21.45 -1.10 19.74
N GLU A 246 -22.07 -2.24 19.98
CA GLU A 246 -22.55 -2.61 21.31
C GLU A 246 -21.53 -3.56 21.96
N ARG A 247 -21.35 -3.45 23.28
CA ARG A 247 -20.34 -4.17 24.07
C ARG A 247 -20.33 -5.68 23.75
N ASP A 248 -19.33 -6.08 22.99
CA ASP A 248 -19.15 -7.44 22.49
C ASP A 248 -18.99 -8.47 23.63
N PRO A 249 -19.93 -9.43 23.79
CA PRO A 249 -19.86 -10.48 24.81
C PRO A 249 -18.70 -11.46 24.61
N ALA A 250 -18.09 -11.51 23.42
CA ALA A 250 -16.98 -12.40 23.05
C ALA A 250 -15.60 -11.71 23.04
N ARG A 251 -15.49 -10.44 23.46
CA ARG A 251 -14.25 -9.63 23.42
C ARG A 251 -13.00 -10.35 23.94
N ASN A 252 -13.12 -11.04 25.08
CA ASN A 252 -11.99 -11.78 25.67
C ASN A 252 -11.56 -13.00 24.83
N GLN A 253 -12.51 -13.63 24.14
CA GLN A 253 -12.25 -14.77 23.26
C GLN A 253 -11.65 -14.31 21.94
N ILE A 254 -12.13 -13.21 21.37
CA ILE A 254 -11.57 -12.58 20.15
C ILE A 254 -10.14 -12.12 20.39
N HIS A 255 -9.88 -11.36 21.47
CA HIS A 255 -8.52 -10.92 21.82
C HIS A 255 -7.54 -12.10 22.00
N LYS A 256 -8.04 -13.25 22.46
CA LYS A 256 -7.24 -14.47 22.58
C LYS A 256 -6.95 -15.11 21.22
N ILE A 257 -7.91 -15.08 20.29
CA ILE A 257 -7.75 -15.52 18.90
C ILE A 257 -6.71 -14.63 18.20
N ASP A 258 -6.87 -13.30 18.27
CA ASP A 258 -5.94 -12.33 17.67
C ASP A 258 -4.53 -12.56 18.16
N LYS A 259 -4.34 -12.69 19.48
CA LYS A 259 -3.04 -13.02 20.07
C LYS A 259 -2.47 -14.35 19.58
N TYR A 260 -3.30 -15.36 19.29
CA TYR A 260 -2.82 -16.62 18.71
C TYR A 260 -2.44 -16.50 17.24
N ILE A 261 -3.15 -15.68 16.47
CA ILE A 261 -2.81 -15.35 15.08
C ILE A 261 -1.47 -14.59 15.06
N GLU A 262 -1.34 -13.53 15.87
CA GLU A 262 -0.12 -12.72 16.02
C GLU A 262 1.09 -13.56 16.44
N THR A 263 0.91 -14.46 17.42
CA THR A 263 2.00 -15.30 17.93
C THR A 263 2.26 -16.56 17.07
N GLY A 264 1.61 -16.69 15.92
CA GLY A 264 1.80 -17.80 14.98
C GLY A 264 1.31 -19.17 15.49
N LYS A 265 0.48 -19.20 16.54
CA LYS A 265 -0.12 -20.43 17.09
C LYS A 265 -1.42 -20.77 16.37
N LEU A 266 -1.33 -20.99 15.07
CA LEU A 266 -2.47 -21.06 14.15
C LEU A 266 -3.43 -22.22 14.47
N ASP A 267 -2.92 -23.38 14.90
CA ASP A 267 -3.76 -24.50 15.35
C ASP A 267 -4.56 -24.19 16.63
N ARG A 268 -4.08 -23.23 17.44
CA ARG A 268 -4.81 -22.77 18.62
C ARG A 268 -5.81 -21.69 18.24
N ALA A 269 -5.44 -20.77 17.35
CA ALA A 269 -6.36 -19.77 16.80
C ALA A 269 -7.58 -20.45 16.15
N ARG A 270 -7.36 -21.40 15.23
CA ARG A 270 -8.42 -22.13 14.51
C ARG A 270 -9.37 -22.89 15.45
N ARG A 271 -8.84 -23.49 16.52
CA ARG A 271 -9.66 -24.16 17.55
C ARG A 271 -10.52 -23.19 18.34
N GLU A 272 -10.03 -22.00 18.64
CA GLU A 272 -10.80 -20.98 19.37
C GLU A 272 -11.80 -20.27 18.46
N ILE A 273 -11.50 -20.12 17.16
CA ILE A 273 -12.46 -19.66 16.13
C ILE A 273 -13.61 -20.65 16.00
N GLU A 274 -13.34 -21.96 15.93
CA GLU A 274 -14.41 -22.97 15.91
C GLU A 274 -15.28 -22.92 17.17
N ARG A 275 -14.68 -22.70 18.33
CA ARG A 275 -15.47 -22.50 19.57
C ARG A 275 -16.30 -21.24 19.50
N LEU A 276 -15.77 -20.15 18.94
CA LEU A 276 -16.51 -18.90 18.77
C LEU A 276 -17.67 -19.08 17.80
N ARG A 277 -17.47 -19.84 16.71
CA ARG A 277 -18.51 -20.23 15.75
C ARG A 277 -19.61 -21.07 16.40
N ILE A 278 -19.27 -21.92 17.37
CA ILE A 278 -20.26 -22.70 18.13
C ILE A 278 -21.00 -21.82 19.15
N THR A 279 -20.31 -20.94 19.86
CA THR A 279 -20.92 -20.13 20.94
C THR A 279 -21.65 -18.89 20.42
N HIS A 280 -21.20 -18.29 19.32
CA HIS A 280 -21.73 -17.08 18.71
C HIS A 280 -21.75 -17.22 17.16
N PRO A 281 -22.65 -18.03 16.58
CA PRO A 281 -22.60 -18.40 15.16
C PRO A 281 -22.71 -17.25 14.17
N ASN A 282 -23.39 -16.16 14.55
CA ASN A 282 -23.62 -14.98 13.70
C ASN A 282 -22.73 -13.79 14.09
N HIS A 283 -21.60 -14.04 14.75
CA HIS A 283 -20.72 -12.96 15.19
C HIS A 283 -20.04 -12.29 13.98
N PRO A 284 -20.09 -10.94 13.85
CA PRO A 284 -19.63 -10.23 12.65
C PRO A 284 -18.14 -10.44 12.35
N ARG A 285 -17.29 -10.61 13.37
CA ARG A 285 -15.84 -10.88 13.18
C ARG A 285 -15.47 -12.32 12.81
N LEU A 286 -16.42 -13.27 12.71
CA LEU A 286 -16.06 -14.66 12.39
C LEU A 286 -15.42 -14.79 11.00
N SER A 287 -15.97 -14.11 9.99
CA SER A 287 -15.40 -14.13 8.63
C SER A 287 -13.98 -13.56 8.63
N SER A 288 -13.80 -12.36 9.22
CA SER A 288 -12.49 -11.72 9.29
C SER A 288 -11.46 -12.55 10.07
N LEU A 289 -11.86 -13.22 11.16
CA LEU A 289 -10.95 -14.07 11.95
C LEU A 289 -10.56 -15.35 11.22
N ASP A 290 -11.50 -15.99 10.51
CA ASP A 290 -11.20 -17.16 9.66
C ASP A 290 -10.27 -16.75 8.52
N GLU A 291 -10.55 -15.63 7.85
CA GLU A 291 -9.73 -15.06 6.78
C GLU A 291 -8.31 -14.76 7.27
N ASN A 292 -8.16 -14.00 8.36
CA ASN A 292 -6.85 -13.66 8.95
C ASN A 292 -6.07 -14.92 9.38
N CYS A 293 -6.75 -15.89 10.00
CA CYS A 293 -6.10 -17.13 10.41
C CYS A 293 -5.65 -17.96 9.20
N GLN A 294 -6.49 -18.04 8.16
CA GLN A 294 -6.18 -18.76 6.93
C GLN A 294 -5.06 -18.09 6.15
N GLU A 295 -5.05 -16.76 6.10
CA GLU A 295 -3.98 -15.94 5.55
C GLU A 295 -2.63 -16.27 6.22
N LYS A 296 -2.58 -16.29 7.55
CA LYS A 296 -1.35 -16.59 8.28
C LYS A 296 -0.88 -18.04 8.09
N VAL A 297 -1.80 -18.99 7.90
CA VAL A 297 -1.47 -20.39 7.56
C VAL A 297 -0.86 -20.47 6.16
N LEU A 298 -1.46 -19.79 5.19
CA LEU A 298 -0.96 -19.73 3.82
C LEU A 298 0.42 -19.08 3.78
N GLU A 299 0.62 -17.97 4.50
CA GLU A 299 1.91 -17.29 4.64
C GLU A 299 2.97 -18.23 5.23
N THR A 300 2.67 -18.88 6.36
CA THR A 300 3.61 -19.79 7.04
C THR A 300 3.97 -20.99 6.16
N THR A 301 3.01 -21.50 5.41
CA THR A 301 3.22 -22.62 4.48
C THR A 301 4.07 -22.17 3.29
N ALA A 302 3.77 -21.01 2.71
CA ALA A 302 4.51 -20.44 1.61
C ALA A 302 5.97 -20.17 2.00
N LYS A 303 6.21 -19.58 3.19
CA LYS A 303 7.57 -19.35 3.73
C LYS A 303 8.41 -20.63 3.88
N LYS A 304 7.77 -21.79 4.10
CA LYS A 304 8.47 -23.09 4.22
C LYS A 304 8.73 -23.77 2.87
N MET A 305 7.88 -23.50 1.88
CA MET A 305 7.91 -24.18 0.58
C MET A 305 8.73 -23.41 -0.47
N ILE A 306 8.77 -22.08 -0.36
CA ILE A 306 9.42 -21.20 -1.32
C ILE A 306 10.87 -20.96 -0.89
N ASN A 307 11.81 -21.32 -1.76
CA ASN A 307 13.20 -20.93 -1.59
C ASN A 307 13.38 -19.49 -2.09
N PHE A 308 13.63 -18.56 -1.17
CA PHE A 308 13.83 -17.14 -1.46
C PHE A 308 15.01 -16.86 -2.39
N ALA A 309 16.04 -17.71 -2.37
CA ALA A 309 17.21 -17.59 -3.24
C ALA A 309 17.04 -18.30 -4.60
N ALA A 310 15.94 -19.01 -4.81
CA ALA A 310 15.69 -19.70 -6.07
C ALA A 310 15.27 -18.71 -7.16
N VAL A 311 15.69 -18.99 -8.39
CA VAL A 311 15.33 -18.20 -9.57
C VAL A 311 14.14 -18.85 -10.26
N PRO A 312 12.92 -18.27 -10.17
CA PRO A 312 11.74 -18.79 -10.85
C PRO A 312 11.88 -18.61 -12.36
N ASN A 313 11.34 -19.58 -13.11
CA ASN A 313 11.20 -19.52 -14.55
C ASN A 313 9.77 -19.90 -14.93
N LEU A 314 9.25 -19.26 -15.98
CA LEU A 314 7.97 -19.63 -16.56
C LEU A 314 8.04 -21.06 -17.09
N ASN A 315 7.03 -21.85 -16.78
CA ASN A 315 6.89 -23.24 -17.20
C ASN A 315 5.81 -23.42 -18.29
N MET A 316 5.28 -22.31 -18.81
CA MET A 316 4.30 -22.26 -19.90
C MET A 316 4.61 -21.12 -20.86
N ALA A 317 4.00 -21.15 -22.05
CA ALA A 317 4.19 -20.13 -23.07
C ALA A 317 3.51 -18.80 -22.68
N ILE A 318 4.06 -17.68 -23.16
CA ILE A 318 3.54 -16.33 -22.87
C ILE A 318 2.08 -16.20 -23.32
N ASP A 319 1.73 -16.75 -24.48
CA ASP A 319 0.36 -16.69 -25.01
C ASP A 319 -0.65 -17.37 -24.09
N ASP A 320 -0.27 -18.44 -23.39
CA ASP A 320 -1.14 -19.13 -22.46
C ASP A 320 -1.26 -18.39 -21.13
N ILE A 321 -0.17 -17.75 -20.68
CA ILE A 321 -0.17 -16.88 -19.50
C ILE A 321 -1.14 -15.71 -19.70
N THR A 322 -1.16 -15.08 -20.89
CA THR A 322 -2.04 -13.94 -21.15
C THR A 322 -3.54 -14.26 -21.11
N LYS A 323 -3.89 -15.56 -21.11
CA LYS A 323 -5.28 -16.04 -21.02
C LYS A 323 -5.69 -16.38 -19.59
N LEU A 324 -4.74 -16.44 -18.65
CA LEU A 324 -5.05 -16.73 -17.25
C LEU A 324 -5.79 -15.54 -16.61
N PRO A 325 -6.80 -15.80 -15.76
CA PRO A 325 -7.44 -14.75 -14.97
C PRO A 325 -6.52 -14.37 -13.81
N LEU A 326 -5.54 -13.51 -14.10
CA LEU A 326 -4.56 -13.05 -13.11
C LEU A 326 -5.10 -11.88 -12.30
N SER A 327 -4.90 -11.92 -10.99
CA SER A 327 -5.03 -10.73 -10.16
C SER A 327 -3.99 -9.65 -10.55
N PRO A 328 -4.18 -8.39 -10.13
CA PRO A 328 -3.18 -7.35 -10.32
C PRO A 328 -1.78 -7.72 -9.80
N GLU A 329 -1.71 -8.28 -8.59
CA GLU A 329 -0.47 -8.69 -7.92
C GLU A 329 0.17 -9.91 -8.61
N GLU A 330 -0.66 -10.84 -9.09
CA GLU A 330 -0.25 -11.97 -9.93
C GLU A 330 0.38 -11.49 -11.25
N GLY A 331 -0.28 -10.55 -11.94
CA GLY A 331 0.22 -9.91 -13.16
C GLY A 331 1.54 -9.17 -12.93
N PHE A 332 1.66 -8.48 -11.80
CA PHE A 332 2.90 -7.81 -11.41
C PHE A 332 4.04 -8.83 -11.22
N ILE A 333 3.83 -9.90 -10.45
CA ILE A 333 4.88 -10.89 -10.20
C ILE A 333 5.27 -11.61 -11.48
N ILE A 334 4.30 -12.10 -12.26
CA ILE A 334 4.59 -12.91 -13.45
C ILE A 334 5.40 -12.15 -14.50
N SER A 335 5.13 -10.85 -14.66
CA SER A 335 5.85 -9.98 -15.60
C SER A 335 7.32 -9.74 -15.20
N ARG A 336 7.68 -10.00 -13.93
CA ARG A 336 9.05 -9.89 -13.41
C ARG A 336 9.78 -11.24 -13.32
N ILE A 337 9.10 -12.36 -13.65
CA ILE A 337 9.73 -13.69 -13.76
C ILE A 337 10.51 -13.77 -15.09
N ASN A 338 11.74 -13.29 -15.05
CA ASN A 338 12.64 -13.21 -16.20
C ASN A 338 13.71 -14.32 -16.24
N GLY A 339 13.68 -15.26 -15.28
CA GLY A 339 14.66 -16.34 -15.18
C GLY A 339 16.06 -15.92 -14.73
N ILE A 340 16.21 -14.67 -14.25
CA ILE A 340 17.46 -14.07 -13.73
C ILE A 340 17.28 -13.67 -12.26
N TRP A 341 16.17 -13.05 -11.91
CA TRP A 341 15.92 -12.57 -10.55
C TRP A 341 15.44 -13.70 -9.64
N ASP A 342 15.98 -13.76 -8.43
CA ASP A 342 15.48 -14.65 -7.39
C ASP A 342 14.15 -14.16 -6.80
N VAL A 343 13.46 -15.05 -6.10
CA VAL A 343 12.16 -14.74 -5.45
C VAL A 343 12.31 -13.56 -4.50
N GLN A 344 13.36 -13.53 -3.67
CA GLN A 344 13.60 -12.45 -2.71
C GLN A 344 13.66 -11.09 -3.40
N SER A 345 14.32 -11.01 -4.55
CA SER A 345 14.49 -9.78 -5.33
C SER A 345 13.15 -9.27 -5.87
N ILE A 346 12.31 -10.18 -6.37
CA ILE A 346 10.97 -9.84 -6.88
C ILE A 346 10.07 -9.36 -5.73
N ILE A 347 10.11 -10.02 -4.58
CA ILE A 347 9.36 -9.61 -3.38
C ILE A 347 9.80 -8.22 -2.93
N LYS A 348 11.11 -7.97 -2.83
CA LYS A 348 11.66 -6.70 -2.34
C LYS A 348 11.26 -5.48 -3.16
N ILE A 349 11.00 -5.64 -4.47
CA ILE A 349 10.62 -4.54 -5.35
C ILE A 349 9.10 -4.46 -5.60
N ALA A 350 8.32 -5.40 -5.05
CA ALA A 350 6.88 -5.40 -5.15
C ALA A 350 6.27 -4.25 -4.31
N PRO A 351 5.30 -3.49 -4.85
CA PRO A 351 4.63 -2.41 -4.12
C PRO A 351 3.45 -2.94 -3.28
N PHE A 352 3.57 -4.15 -2.72
CA PHE A 352 2.54 -4.79 -1.88
C PHE A 352 3.18 -5.77 -0.90
N ASP A 353 2.39 -6.24 0.07
CA ASP A 353 2.87 -7.03 1.20
C ASP A 353 3.62 -8.32 0.78
N GLU A 354 4.63 -8.69 1.57
CA GLU A 354 5.40 -9.92 1.38
C GLU A 354 4.49 -11.16 1.37
N THR A 355 3.47 -11.19 2.23
CA THR A 355 2.51 -12.27 2.34
C THR A 355 1.75 -12.47 1.03
N VAL A 356 1.31 -11.39 0.40
CA VAL A 356 0.63 -11.42 -0.90
C VAL A 356 1.57 -11.97 -1.97
N SER A 357 2.84 -11.54 -1.95
CA SER A 357 3.84 -12.04 -2.88
C SER A 357 4.09 -13.54 -2.71
N LEU A 358 4.24 -14.02 -1.47
CA LEU A 358 4.48 -15.42 -1.16
C LEU A 358 3.28 -16.31 -1.52
N LYS A 359 2.05 -15.86 -1.25
CA LYS A 359 0.83 -16.54 -1.69
C LYS A 359 0.79 -16.69 -3.21
N THR A 360 1.14 -15.63 -3.93
CA THR A 360 1.20 -15.61 -5.40
C THR A 360 2.22 -16.60 -5.94
N PHE A 361 3.46 -16.59 -5.42
CA PHE A 361 4.49 -17.54 -5.82
C PHE A 361 4.09 -18.99 -5.54
N LYS A 362 3.44 -19.25 -4.40
CA LYS A 362 2.93 -20.58 -4.08
C LYS A 362 1.86 -21.02 -5.07
N LYS A 363 0.87 -20.18 -5.35
CA LYS A 363 -0.18 -20.45 -6.33
C LYS A 363 0.40 -20.78 -7.70
N PHE A 364 1.34 -19.98 -8.19
CA PHE A 364 2.00 -20.25 -9.48
C PHE A 364 2.78 -21.56 -9.51
N LEU A 365 3.35 -21.99 -8.38
CA LEU A 365 4.04 -23.27 -8.29
C LEU A 365 3.05 -24.44 -8.30
N ASP A 366 1.97 -24.32 -7.51
CA ASP A 366 0.89 -25.33 -7.42
C ASP A 366 0.17 -25.52 -8.77
N ASP A 367 -0.08 -24.40 -9.48
CA ASP A 367 -0.72 -24.38 -10.81
C ASP A 367 0.25 -24.76 -11.95
N GLY A 368 1.53 -25.00 -11.64
CA GLY A 368 2.55 -25.36 -12.64
C GLY A 368 2.91 -24.24 -13.61
N VAL A 369 2.55 -23.00 -13.30
CA VAL A 369 2.87 -21.78 -14.08
C VAL A 369 4.37 -21.49 -14.02
N ILE A 370 5.00 -21.74 -12.88
CA ILE A 370 6.43 -21.51 -12.66
C ILE A 370 7.13 -22.78 -12.17
N LYS A 371 8.45 -22.82 -12.37
CA LYS A 371 9.36 -23.78 -11.75
C LYS A 371 10.62 -23.09 -11.28
N PHE A 372 11.23 -23.63 -10.22
CA PHE A 372 12.55 -23.19 -9.78
C PHE A 372 13.65 -23.90 -10.58
N LYS A 373 14.71 -23.15 -10.90
CA LYS A 373 15.94 -23.68 -11.48
C LYS A 373 16.75 -24.48 -10.47
#